data_AF-A0A4R3UNM8-F1
#
_entry.id   AF-A0A4R3UNM8-F1
#
_cell.length_a   1.000
_cell.length_b   1.000
_cell.length_c   1.000
_cell.angle_alpha   90.00
_cell.angle_beta   90.00
_cell.angle_gamma   90.00
#
_symmetry.space_group_name_H-M   'P 1'
#
loop_
_entity.id
_entity.type
_entity.pdbx_description
1 polymer ?
#
loop_
_entity_poly.entity_id
_entity_poly.type
_entity_poly.pdbx_seq_one_letter_code
_entity_poly.pdbx_strand_id
1 'polypeptide(L)' 'MTIELHRNTCEARHVLALPTKEARREYLNQVEKKRGAQARQYLEDEAMRLHRAAKAAA' A
#
# COMPACT_ATOMS: atom_id res chain seq x y z
N MET A 1 -4.86 -18.39 -2.97
CA MET A 1 -4.62 -16.96 -2.66
C MET A 1 -5.47 -16.62 -1.45
N THR A 2 -4.87 -16.26 -0.31
CA THR A 2 -5.65 -15.95 0.90
C THR A 2 -6.41 -14.63 0.71
N ILE A 3 -7.58 -14.49 1.34
CA ILE A 3 -8.42 -13.27 1.24
C ILE A 3 -7.62 -12.01 1.62
N GLU A 4 -6.67 -12.14 2.56
CA GLU A 4 -5.78 -11.07 3.01
C GLU A 4 -4.80 -10.60 1.93
N LEU A 5 -4.24 -11.51 1.13
CA LEU A 5 -3.33 -11.16 0.03
C LEU A 5 -4.05 -10.34 -1.06
N HIS A 6 -5.31 -10.70 -1.36
CA HIS A 6 -6.11 -9.97 -2.34
C HIS A 6 -6.45 -8.56 -1.84
N ARG A 7 -6.84 -8.44 -0.56
CA ARG A 7 -7.13 -7.14 0.08
C ARG A 7 -5.91 -6.22 0.06
N ASN A 8 -4.73 -6.72 0.42
CA ASN A 8 -3.50 -5.91 0.44
C ASN A 8 -3.14 -5.36 -0.96
N THR A 9 -3.36 -6.14 -2.02
CA THR A 9 -3.06 -5.67 -3.39
C THR A 9 -4.00 -4.54 -3.82
N CYS A 10 -5.30 -4.66 -3.52
CA CYS A 10 -6.27 -3.60 -3.82
C CYS A 10 -5.99 -2.33 -2.99
N GLU A 11 -5.62 -2.51 -1.72
CA GLU A 11 -5.29 -1.42 -0.82
C GLU A 11 -3.98 -0.72 -1.23
N ALA A 12 -2.98 -1.46 -1.70
CA ALA A 12 -1.74 -0.90 -2.26
C ALA A 12 -2.00 -0.05 -3.51
N ARG A 13 -2.91 -0.50 -4.39
CA ARG A 13 -3.36 0.31 -5.55
C ARG A 13 -4.07 1.58 -5.09
N HIS A 14 -4.91 1.49 -4.06
CA HIS A 14 -5.57 2.66 -3.49
C HIS A 14 -4.56 3.67 -2.95
N VAL A 15 -3.54 3.22 -2.19
CA VAL A 15 -2.45 4.07 -1.73
C VAL A 15 -1.76 4.77 -2.90
N LEU A 16 -1.42 4.05 -3.98
CA LEU A 16 -0.78 4.66 -5.14
C LEU A 16 -1.69 5.65 -5.90
N ALA A 17 -3.00 5.47 -5.85
CA ALA A 17 -3.97 6.39 -6.45
C ALA A 17 -4.14 7.70 -5.66
N LEU A 18 -3.68 7.76 -4.40
CA LEU A 18 -3.74 8.99 -3.63
C LEU A 18 -2.80 10.06 -4.23
N PRO A 19 -3.28 11.32 -4.35
CA PRO A 19 -2.65 12.35 -5.19
C PRO A 19 -1.36 12.89 -4.61
N THR A 20 -1.21 12.92 -3.28
CA THR A 20 -0.05 13.51 -2.60
C THR A 20 0.69 12.48 -1.78
N LYS A 21 1.98 12.71 -1.52
CA LYS A 21 2.78 11.84 -0.67
C LYS A 21 2.27 11.87 0.78
N GLU A 22 1.75 13.00 1.20
CA GLU A 22 1.18 13.24 2.52
C GLU A 22 -0.08 12.38 2.72
N ALA A 23 -0.98 12.35 1.73
CA ALA A 23 -2.18 11.51 1.79
C ALA A 23 -1.82 10.02 1.87
N ARG A 24 -0.80 9.57 1.13
CA ARG A 24 -0.29 8.19 1.20
C ARG A 24 0.23 7.85 2.59
N ARG A 25 1.06 8.73 3.16
CA ARG A 25 1.60 8.56 4.51
C ARG A 25 0.50 8.52 5.57
N GLU A 26 -0.49 9.41 5.46
CA GLU A 26 -1.61 9.43 6.41
C GLU A 26 -2.44 8.13 6.35
N TYR A 27 -2.67 7.60 5.15
CA TYR A 27 -3.33 6.30 5.00
C TYR A 27 -2.53 5.18 5.68
N LEU A 28 -1.22 5.10 5.43
CA LEU A 28 -0.32 4.13 6.06
C LEU A 28 -0.32 4.25 7.60
N ASN A 29 -0.33 5.48 8.13
CA ASN A 29 -0.45 5.72 9.57
C ASN A 29 -1.78 5.20 10.14
N GLN A 30 -2.89 5.35 9.42
CA GLN A 30 -4.18 4.80 9.83
C GLN A 30 -4.18 3.26 9.81
N VAL A 31 -3.50 2.66 8.83
CA VAL A 31 -3.28 1.21 8.79
C VAL A 31 -2.50 0.76 10.01
N GLU A 32 -1.41 1.44 10.35
CA GLU A 32 -0.60 1.16 11.54
C GLU A 32 -1.43 1.25 12.84
N LYS A 33 -2.22 2.32 12.99
CA LYS A 33 -3.09 2.50 14.17
C LYS A 33 -4.15 1.40 14.31
N LYS A 34 -4.66 0.86 13.21
CA LYS A 34 -5.76 -0.14 13.21
C LYS A 34 -5.28 -1.58 13.23
N ARG A 35 -4.17 -1.88 12.55
CA ARG A 35 -3.70 -3.25 12.26
C ARG A 35 -2.25 -3.51 12.69
N GLY A 36 -1.56 -2.48 13.21
CA GLY A 36 -0.19 -2.58 13.70
C GLY A 36 0.87 -2.26 12.64
N ALA A 37 2.10 -2.05 13.12
CA ALA A 37 3.25 -1.66 12.31
C ALA A 37 3.58 -2.67 11.20
N GLN A 38 3.42 -3.97 11.47
CA GLN A 38 3.68 -5.01 10.48
C GLN A 38 2.72 -4.91 9.28
N ALA A 39 1.43 -4.63 9.52
CA ALA A 39 0.45 -4.46 8.45
C ALA A 39 0.75 -3.22 7.59
N ARG A 40 1.19 -2.12 8.23
CA ARG A 40 1.67 -0.94 7.52
C ARG A 40 2.87 -1.28 6.63
N GLN A 41 3.87 -1.95 7.18
CA GLN A 41 5.09 -2.29 6.44
C GLN A 41 4.78 -3.15 5.22
N TYR A 42 3.95 -4.19 5.37
CA TYR A 42 3.54 -5.03 4.24
C TYR A 42 2.82 -4.24 3.15
N LEU A 43 1.93 -3.31 3.53
CA LEU A 43 1.20 -2.49 2.58
C LEU A 43 2.13 -1.51 1.85
N GLU A 44 3.08 -0.91 2.58
CA GLU A 44 4.10 -0.01 2.03
C GLU A 44 5.01 -0.74 1.03
N ASP A 45 5.48 -1.93 1.37
CA ASP A 45 6.31 -2.77 0.50
C ASP A 45 5.55 -3.17 -0.78
N GLU A 46 4.29 -3.58 -0.66
CA GLU A 46 3.47 -3.96 -1.81
C GLU A 46 3.17 -2.75 -2.72
N ALA A 47 2.88 -1.58 -2.15
CA ALA A 47 2.71 -0.35 -2.91
C ALA A 47 4.00 0.02 -3.66
N MET A 48 5.17 -0.12 -3.03
CA MET A 48 6.46 0.12 -3.67
C MET A 48 6.77 -0.90 -4.77
N ARG A 49 6.44 -2.17 -4.56
CA ARG A 49 6.57 -3.22 -5.59
C ARG A 49 5.73 -2.90 -6.82
N LEU A 50 4.46 -2.52 -6.63
CA LEU A 50 3.56 -2.14 -7.72
C LEU A 50 4.04 -0.87 -8.45
N HIS A 51 4.53 0.13 -7.72
CA HIS A 51 5.08 1.35 -8.32
C HIS A 51 6.29 1.06 -9.20
N ARG A 52 7.23 0.23 -8.72
CA ARG A 52 8.41 -0.19 -9.49
C ARG A 52 8.02 -0.99 -10.74
N ALA A 53 7.06 -1.90 -10.62
CA ALA A 53 6.55 -2.67 -11.76
C ALA A 53 5.92 -1.77 -12.82
N ALA A 54 5.11 -0.78 -12.41
CA ALA A 54 4.51 0.19 -13.33
C ALA A 54 5.58 1.06 -14.02
N LYS A 55 6.61 1.48 -13.29
CA LYS A 55 7.73 2.26 -13.85
C LYS A 55 8.57 1.46 -14.85
N ALA A 56 8.73 0.15 -14.65
CA ALA A 56 9.47 -0.71 -15.57
C ALA A 56 8.70 -1.05 -16.86
N ALA A 57 7.37 -0.90 -16.84
CA ALA A 57 6.49 -1.15 -17.98
C ALA A 57 6.22 0.11 -18.83
N ALA A 58 6.70 1.27 -18.40
CA ALA A 58 6.58 2.57 -19.07
C ALA A 58 7.90 2.93 -19.78
#